data_AF-A0A5C9CQV5-F1
#
_entry.id   AF-A0A5C9CQV5-F1
#
_cell.length_a   1.000
_cell.length_b   1.000
_cell.length_c   1.000
_cell.angle_alpha   90.00
_cell.angle_beta   90.00
_cell.angle_gamma   90.00
#
_symmetry.space_group_name_H-M   'P 1'
#
loop_
_entity.id
_entity.type
_entity.pdbx_description
1 polymer ?
#
loop_
_entity_poly.entity_id
_entity_poly.type
_entity_poly.pdbx_seq_one_letter_code
_entity_poly.pdbx_strand_id
1 'polypeptide(L)'
;MGDYIWSDVHFSKENPLTGHMDTHDNARLALKARVTHDTFDWGDDRPPYTLLAESVLYECHVKGFSQQHPEIPPKLRGSFAALTHPAAIGHFKALGITALSLLPVHYCLNEERLVDMGLSNYWGYNTLGFFCVDPRLACGAQGLSPRDEFRSMVRALHQAGLEVILDVVYNHTAEVDHTGPTLSFRGLDNASYYVLSNDPSRYENYSGCGNTVNVKHPRVLQLVMDSLRYWVTEMHVDGFRFDLASVLGRTAQGFSASAAFFAAVAQ
;
A
#
# COMPACT_ATOMS: atom_id res chain seq x y z
N MET A 1 12.70 6.07 9.09
CA MET A 1 12.21 6.40 7.74
C MET A 1 13.34 7.09 7.03
N GLY A 2 13.81 6.47 5.96
CA GLY A 2 14.77 6.99 4.99
C GLY A 2 14.39 6.39 3.65
N ASP A 3 14.88 6.96 2.55
CA ASP A 3 14.66 6.40 1.23
C ASP A 3 15.32 5.01 1.15
N TYR A 4 14.62 4.06 0.54
CA TYR A 4 15.22 2.76 0.25
C TYR A 4 16.31 2.95 -0.80
N ILE A 5 17.54 2.53 -0.48
CA ILE A 5 18.69 2.67 -1.36
C ILE A 5 18.91 1.33 -2.05
N TRP A 6 18.71 1.30 -3.37
CA TRP A 6 19.05 0.14 -4.17
C TRP A 6 20.55 -0.13 -4.14
N SER A 7 20.92 -1.38 -3.90
CA SER A 7 22.30 -1.85 -3.83
C SER A 7 22.35 -3.36 -4.06
N ASP A 8 23.46 -3.83 -4.64
CA ASP A 8 23.68 -5.25 -4.95
C ASP A 8 23.55 -6.16 -3.73
N VAL A 9 23.83 -5.65 -2.52
CA VAL A 9 23.68 -6.41 -1.25
C VAL A 9 22.23 -6.81 -0.93
N HIS A 10 21.25 -6.24 -1.62
CA HIS A 10 19.85 -6.66 -1.48
C HIS A 10 19.50 -7.87 -2.37
N PHE A 11 20.40 -8.26 -3.26
CA PHE A 11 20.23 -9.35 -4.20
C PHE A 11 21.20 -10.49 -3.88
N SER A 12 20.86 -11.69 -4.33
CA SER A 12 21.77 -12.85 -4.32
C SER A 12 22.57 -12.97 -5.63
N LYS A 13 22.73 -11.87 -6.39
CA LYS A 13 23.20 -11.87 -7.79
C LYS A 13 24.64 -12.40 -7.96
N GLU A 14 25.46 -12.40 -6.90
CA GLU A 14 26.89 -12.78 -6.97
C GLU A 14 27.23 -14.18 -6.44
N ASN A 15 26.27 -15.09 -6.23
CA ASN A 15 26.63 -16.47 -5.88
C ASN A 15 26.66 -17.38 -7.12
N PRO A 16 27.83 -17.60 -7.77
CA PRO A 16 27.98 -18.53 -8.89
C PRO A 16 27.70 -20.00 -8.50
N LEU A 17 27.47 -20.27 -7.23
CA LEU A 17 27.07 -21.58 -6.72
C LEU A 17 25.60 -21.51 -6.28
N THR A 18 24.70 -21.81 -7.23
CA THR A 18 23.29 -22.05 -6.94
C THR A 18 23.17 -23.09 -5.82
N GLY A 19 22.70 -22.68 -4.64
CA GLY A 19 22.51 -23.57 -3.48
C GLY A 19 23.38 -23.27 -2.26
N HIS A 20 24.22 -22.24 -2.28
CA HIS A 20 24.91 -21.77 -1.06
C HIS A 20 24.29 -20.49 -0.51
N MET A 21 24.31 -20.37 0.82
CA MET A 21 23.86 -19.18 1.53
C MET A 21 24.74 -17.99 1.16
N ASP A 22 24.11 -16.87 0.78
CA ASP A 22 24.81 -15.60 0.65
C ASP A 22 25.20 -15.09 2.04
N THR A 23 26.47 -14.77 2.25
CA THR A 23 27.00 -14.29 3.54
C THR A 23 27.17 -12.78 3.61
N HIS A 24 26.81 -12.03 2.56
CA HIS A 24 26.88 -10.57 2.58
C HIS A 24 25.82 -9.98 3.51
N ASP A 25 26.23 -9.01 4.33
CA ASP A 25 25.35 -8.31 5.26
C ASP A 25 24.78 -7.03 4.62
N ASN A 26 23.46 -6.93 4.57
CA ASN A 26 22.76 -5.74 4.09
C ASN A 26 22.24 -4.84 5.23
N ALA A 27 22.54 -5.12 6.50
CA ALA A 27 21.97 -4.45 7.66
C ALA A 27 22.11 -2.92 7.63
N ARG A 28 23.19 -2.38 7.05
CA ARG A 28 23.40 -0.93 6.92
C ARG A 28 22.38 -0.25 6.00
N LEU A 29 21.91 -0.95 4.96
CA LEU A 29 21.02 -0.42 3.93
C LEU A 29 19.58 -0.96 4.04
N ALA A 30 19.40 -2.09 4.73
CA ALA A 30 18.10 -2.71 4.91
C ALA A 30 17.13 -1.80 5.68
N LEU A 31 15.88 -1.80 5.22
CA LEU A 31 14.78 -1.10 5.87
C LEU A 31 14.66 -1.48 7.34
N LYS A 32 14.35 -0.48 8.17
CA LYS A 32 14.15 -0.66 9.61
C LYS A 32 12.69 -0.43 9.95
N ALA A 33 12.09 -1.43 10.58
CA ALA A 33 10.81 -1.27 11.24
C ALA A 33 10.96 -0.31 12.42
N ARG A 34 9.89 0.42 12.74
CA ARG A 34 9.83 1.35 13.86
C ARG A 34 8.62 1.01 14.72
N VAL A 35 8.86 0.73 15.99
CA VAL A 35 7.78 0.58 16.97
C VAL A 35 7.10 1.94 17.15
N THR A 36 5.77 1.96 17.09
CA THR A 36 4.98 3.17 17.26
C THR A 36 4.19 3.10 18.56
N HIS A 37 4.09 4.22 19.26
CA HIS A 37 3.12 4.40 20.32
C HIS A 37 1.86 5.02 19.71
N ASP A 38 0.67 4.56 20.13
CA ASP A 38 -0.59 5.06 19.58
C ASP A 38 -1.31 5.96 20.57
N THR A 39 -1.32 7.26 20.25
CA THR A 39 -1.95 8.30 21.08
C THR A 39 -2.80 9.24 20.22
N PHE A 40 -3.18 8.81 19.01
CA PHE A 40 -3.95 9.66 18.13
C PHE A 40 -5.39 9.76 18.64
N ASP A 41 -5.84 11.00 18.86
CA ASP A 41 -7.20 11.28 19.32
C ASP A 41 -8.13 11.49 18.13
N TRP A 42 -9.00 10.50 17.88
CA TRP A 42 -10.04 10.60 16.85
C TRP A 42 -11.17 11.57 17.23
N GLY A 43 -11.30 11.94 18.51
CA GLY A 43 -12.42 12.77 18.99
C GLY A 43 -13.77 12.12 18.67
N ASP A 44 -14.69 12.91 18.12
CA ASP A 44 -16.04 12.47 17.74
C ASP A 44 -16.12 11.92 16.30
N ASP A 45 -15.01 11.50 15.69
CA ASP A 45 -14.98 10.98 14.33
C ASP A 45 -15.96 9.80 14.14
N ARG A 46 -16.70 9.83 13.04
CA ARG A 46 -17.61 8.75 12.64
C ARG A 46 -17.57 8.60 11.12
N PRO A 47 -17.58 7.37 10.60
CA PRO A 47 -17.67 7.13 9.16
C PRO A 47 -18.97 7.75 8.59
N PRO A 48 -18.93 8.39 7.40
CA PRO A 48 -20.10 9.00 6.78
C PRO A 48 -21.25 8.01 6.46
N TYR A 49 -20.93 6.76 6.12
CA TYR A 49 -21.89 5.72 5.72
C TYR A 49 -22.83 6.14 4.58
N THR A 50 -22.26 6.69 3.50
CA THR A 50 -23.01 7.00 2.28
C THR A 50 -23.54 5.70 1.68
N LEU A 51 -24.81 5.68 1.29
CA LEU A 51 -25.38 4.51 0.61
C LEU A 51 -24.68 4.30 -0.73
N LEU A 52 -24.29 3.07 -1.05
CA LEU A 52 -23.58 2.77 -2.30
C LEU A 52 -24.30 3.25 -3.57
N ALA A 53 -25.65 3.26 -3.55
CA ALA A 53 -26.47 3.76 -4.66
C ALA A 53 -26.42 5.30 -4.83
N GLU A 54 -25.99 6.01 -3.80
CA GLU A 54 -25.82 7.47 -3.76
C GLU A 54 -24.33 7.86 -3.87
N SER A 55 -23.42 6.88 -3.79
CA SER A 55 -21.98 7.15 -3.82
C SER A 55 -21.51 7.65 -5.18
N VAL A 56 -20.72 8.73 -5.15
CA VAL A 56 -19.98 9.26 -6.29
C VAL A 56 -18.50 9.25 -5.95
N LEU A 57 -17.77 8.32 -6.58
CA LEU A 57 -16.35 8.12 -6.36
C LEU A 57 -15.52 9.16 -7.14
N TYR A 58 -14.49 9.69 -6.49
CA TYR A 58 -13.48 10.54 -7.10
C TYR A 58 -12.11 9.89 -6.97
N GLU A 59 -11.65 9.26 -8.04
CA GLU A 59 -10.30 8.68 -8.08
C GLU A 59 -9.25 9.78 -8.14
N CYS A 60 -8.33 9.82 -7.17
CA CYS A 60 -7.26 10.80 -7.18
C CYS A 60 -5.95 10.30 -6.60
N HIS A 61 -4.86 10.86 -7.14
CA HIS A 61 -3.53 10.67 -6.59
C HIS A 61 -3.25 11.77 -5.56
N VAL A 62 -2.92 11.41 -4.31
CA VAL A 62 -2.63 12.35 -3.21
C VAL A 62 -1.65 13.46 -3.63
N LYS A 63 -0.49 13.07 -4.18
CA LYS A 63 0.48 14.01 -4.75
C LYS A 63 -0.09 14.85 -5.90
N GLY A 64 -0.54 14.20 -6.97
CA GLY A 64 -1.00 14.86 -8.19
C GLY A 64 -2.10 15.88 -8.00
N PHE A 65 -3.05 15.59 -7.11
CA PHE A 65 -4.20 16.46 -6.85
C PHE A 65 -3.79 17.89 -6.47
N SER A 66 -2.80 18.03 -5.57
CA SER A 66 -2.47 19.33 -4.99
C SER A 66 -1.08 19.86 -5.35
N GLN A 67 -0.23 19.08 -6.03
CA GLN A 67 1.17 19.46 -6.30
C GLN A 67 1.32 20.85 -6.95
N GLN A 68 0.35 21.24 -7.79
CA GLN A 68 0.32 22.51 -8.51
C GLN A 68 -0.86 23.41 -8.10
N HIS A 69 -1.59 23.08 -7.03
CA HIS A 69 -2.80 23.82 -6.65
C HIS A 69 -2.44 25.20 -6.07
N PRO A 70 -2.83 26.32 -6.72
CA PRO A 70 -2.33 27.65 -6.38
C PRO A 70 -2.77 28.11 -4.99
N GLU A 71 -4.00 27.77 -4.58
CA GLU A 71 -4.59 28.16 -3.29
C GLU A 71 -4.09 27.32 -2.10
N ILE A 72 -3.35 26.22 -2.34
CA ILE A 72 -2.78 25.41 -1.27
C ILE A 72 -1.34 25.89 -1.03
N PRO A 73 -0.93 26.17 0.22
CA PRO A 73 0.44 26.59 0.53
C PRO A 73 1.48 25.58 0.02
N PRO A 74 2.60 26.03 -0.59
CA PRO A 74 3.60 25.14 -1.18
C PRO A 74 4.09 24.01 -0.26
N LYS A 75 4.20 24.28 1.05
CA LYS A 75 4.64 23.30 2.06
C LYS A 75 3.69 22.11 2.27
N LEU A 76 2.42 22.24 1.90
CA LEU A 76 1.42 21.16 2.04
C LEU A 76 1.20 20.42 0.73
N ARG A 77 1.57 21.02 -0.41
CA ARG A 77 1.23 20.50 -1.73
C ARG A 77 1.79 19.10 -1.93
N GLY A 78 0.93 18.23 -2.44
CA GLY A 78 1.22 16.85 -2.75
C GLY A 78 1.23 15.90 -1.55
N SER A 79 0.68 16.31 -0.40
CA SER A 79 0.59 15.47 0.80
C SER A 79 -0.85 15.20 1.25
N PHE A 80 -1.02 14.28 2.21
CA PHE A 80 -2.29 14.04 2.89
C PHE A 80 -2.86 15.32 3.50
N ALA A 81 -2.02 16.17 4.10
CA ALA A 81 -2.47 17.45 4.67
C ALA A 81 -3.10 18.39 3.63
N ALA A 82 -2.66 18.36 2.36
CA ALA A 82 -3.28 19.19 1.32
C ALA A 82 -4.72 18.79 0.99
N LEU A 83 -5.08 17.50 1.14
CA LEU A 83 -6.46 17.04 0.92
C LEU A 83 -7.43 17.57 1.99
N THR A 84 -6.90 18.01 3.14
CA THR A 84 -7.69 18.64 4.22
C THR A 84 -7.83 20.16 4.08
N HIS A 85 -7.08 20.77 3.15
CA HIS A 85 -7.07 22.22 3.01
C HIS A 85 -8.46 22.72 2.58
N PRO A 86 -8.93 23.89 3.07
CA PRO A 86 -10.25 24.42 2.70
C PRO A 86 -10.51 24.52 1.20
N ALA A 87 -9.48 24.82 0.40
CA ALA A 87 -9.57 24.82 -1.07
C ALA A 87 -9.87 23.43 -1.65
N ALA A 88 -9.24 22.37 -1.11
CA ALA A 88 -9.48 20.99 -1.53
C ALA A 88 -10.88 20.53 -1.14
N ILE A 89 -11.26 20.70 0.14
CA ILE A 89 -12.59 20.33 0.64
C ILE A 89 -13.69 21.11 -0.09
N GLY A 90 -13.48 22.41 -0.33
CA GLY A 90 -14.38 23.25 -1.09
C GLY A 90 -14.58 22.74 -2.52
N HIS A 91 -13.50 22.32 -3.18
CA HIS A 91 -13.57 21.69 -4.50
C HIS A 91 -14.38 20.39 -4.49
N PHE A 92 -14.09 19.47 -3.56
CA PHE A 92 -14.81 18.19 -3.45
C PHE A 92 -16.30 18.39 -3.21
N LYS A 93 -16.67 19.31 -2.31
CA LYS A 93 -18.07 19.65 -2.05
C LYS A 93 -18.75 20.30 -3.24
N ALA A 94 -18.06 21.21 -3.93
CA ALA A 94 -18.61 21.87 -5.12
C ALA A 94 -18.84 20.89 -6.28
N LEU A 95 -17.97 19.88 -6.41
CA LEU A 95 -18.13 18.82 -7.40
C LEU A 95 -19.26 17.84 -7.05
N GLY A 96 -19.63 17.75 -5.76
CA GLY A 96 -20.72 16.90 -5.28
C GLY A 96 -20.33 15.43 -5.14
N ILE A 97 -19.02 15.14 -4.96
CA ILE A 97 -18.55 13.78 -4.71
C ILE A 97 -18.88 13.36 -3.28
N THR A 98 -18.94 12.06 -3.02
CA THR A 98 -19.20 11.52 -1.68
C THR A 98 -18.00 10.75 -1.13
N ALA A 99 -17.12 10.25 -1.99
CA ALA A 99 -15.98 9.44 -1.57
C ALA A 99 -14.73 9.75 -2.41
N LEU A 100 -13.60 9.90 -1.74
CA LEU A 100 -12.28 9.93 -2.39
C LEU A 100 -11.77 8.49 -2.52
N SER A 101 -11.48 8.07 -3.75
CA SER A 101 -10.78 6.82 -4.03
C SER A 101 -9.31 7.12 -4.26
N LEU A 102 -8.48 6.91 -3.25
CA LEU A 102 -7.06 7.24 -3.33
C LEU A 102 -6.30 6.13 -4.06
N LEU A 103 -5.45 6.52 -5.02
CA LEU A 103 -4.39 5.63 -5.51
C LEU A 103 -3.52 5.10 -4.35
N PRO A 104 -2.77 4.01 -4.54
CA PRO A 104 -2.08 3.30 -3.46
C PRO A 104 -1.32 4.21 -2.49
N VAL A 105 -1.71 4.11 -1.22
CA VAL A 105 -1.08 4.84 -0.11
C VAL A 105 -0.21 3.93 0.77
N HIS A 106 -0.21 2.62 0.53
CA HIS A 106 0.67 1.69 1.23
C HIS A 106 2.13 2.02 0.94
N TYR A 107 3.02 1.72 1.90
CA TYR A 107 4.45 1.87 1.70
C TYR A 107 4.92 0.99 0.54
N CYS A 108 5.40 1.65 -0.51
CA CYS A 108 5.86 1.04 -1.73
C CYS A 108 7.29 1.45 -2.06
N LEU A 109 7.91 0.72 -2.98
CA LEU A 109 9.25 1.01 -3.48
C LEU A 109 9.20 1.46 -4.93
N ASN A 110 10.14 2.32 -5.32
CA ASN A 110 10.46 2.50 -6.73
C ASN A 110 11.19 1.25 -7.22
N GLU A 111 10.75 0.63 -8.32
CA GLU A 111 11.41 -0.52 -8.93
C GLU A 111 12.85 -0.19 -9.32
N GLU A 112 13.77 -1.15 -9.19
CA GLU A 112 15.20 -1.03 -9.56
C GLU A 112 15.35 -0.41 -10.96
N ARG A 113 14.64 -0.97 -11.96
CA ARG A 113 14.63 -0.47 -13.34
C ARG A 113 14.24 1.01 -13.45
N LEU A 114 13.27 1.48 -12.66
CA LEU A 114 12.89 2.90 -12.70
C LEU A 114 13.99 3.77 -12.10
N VAL A 115 14.60 3.32 -11.00
CA VAL A 115 15.70 4.04 -10.35
C VAL A 115 16.92 4.14 -11.28
N ASP A 116 17.27 3.06 -11.98
CA ASP A 116 18.36 3.04 -12.97
C ASP A 116 18.12 4.02 -14.13
N MET A 117 16.85 4.28 -14.45
CA MET A 117 16.43 5.25 -15.47
C MET A 117 16.32 6.69 -14.93
N GLY A 118 16.60 6.93 -13.64
CA GLY A 118 16.37 8.23 -12.99
C GLY A 118 14.90 8.58 -12.82
N LEU A 119 14.02 7.57 -12.82
CA LEU A 119 12.57 7.70 -12.66
C LEU A 119 12.12 7.24 -11.26
N SER A 120 10.84 7.42 -10.97
CA SER A 120 10.21 6.95 -9.73
C SER A 120 8.85 6.33 -10.03
N ASN A 121 8.43 5.42 -9.16
CA ASN A 121 7.07 4.89 -9.18
C ASN A 121 6.14 5.95 -8.60
N TYR A 122 5.41 6.59 -9.51
CA TYR A 122 4.45 7.63 -9.17
C TYR A 122 3.20 7.00 -8.54
N TRP A 123 2.57 6.03 -9.21
CA TRP A 123 1.28 5.48 -8.78
C TRP A 123 1.32 4.69 -7.47
N GLY A 124 2.42 4.03 -7.16
CA GLY A 124 2.60 3.27 -5.92
C GLY A 124 2.11 1.82 -5.93
N TYR A 125 1.76 1.25 -7.09
CA TYR A 125 1.41 -0.18 -7.24
C TYR A 125 2.64 -1.10 -7.15
N ASN A 126 3.40 -1.00 -6.06
CA ASN A 126 4.58 -1.82 -5.79
C ASN A 126 4.80 -1.93 -4.26
N THR A 127 3.79 -2.46 -3.57
CA THR A 127 3.70 -2.41 -2.10
C THR A 127 4.72 -3.35 -1.43
N LEU A 128 5.32 -2.89 -0.34
CA LEU A 128 6.12 -3.70 0.58
C LEU A 128 5.52 -3.73 1.99
N GLY A 129 4.97 -2.61 2.47
CA GLY A 129 4.42 -2.49 3.81
C GLY A 129 2.90 -2.37 3.82
N PHE A 130 2.19 -3.49 3.98
CA PHE A 130 0.72 -3.51 3.98
C PHE A 130 0.06 -2.66 5.08
N PHE A 131 0.76 -2.41 6.20
CA PHE A 131 0.24 -1.65 7.35
C PHE A 131 0.80 -0.22 7.44
N CYS A 132 1.65 0.17 6.51
CA CYS A 132 2.38 1.43 6.58
C CYS A 132 1.86 2.36 5.48
N VAL A 133 1.59 3.62 5.83
CA VAL A 133 1.43 4.67 4.81
C VAL A 133 2.78 4.98 4.14
N ASP A 134 2.75 5.37 2.88
CA ASP A 134 3.91 5.86 2.16
C ASP A 134 4.32 7.25 2.70
N PRO A 135 5.51 7.40 3.31
CA PRO A 135 5.95 8.68 3.85
C PRO A 135 6.18 9.75 2.78
N ARG A 136 6.32 9.38 1.50
CA ARG A 136 6.45 10.34 0.38
C ARG A 136 5.17 11.15 0.16
N LEU A 137 4.04 10.68 0.70
CA LEU A 137 2.74 11.33 0.64
C LEU A 137 2.43 12.17 1.89
N ALA A 138 3.38 12.31 2.82
CA ALA A 138 3.24 13.15 4.01
C ALA A 138 4.24 14.31 3.99
N CYS A 139 3.84 15.47 4.50
CA CYS A 139 4.72 16.64 4.61
C CYS A 139 5.23 16.89 6.04
N GLY A 140 4.75 16.14 7.03
CA GLY A 140 5.05 16.36 8.45
C GLY A 140 4.35 17.59 9.01
N ALA A 141 3.15 17.91 8.51
CA ALA A 141 2.38 19.07 8.98
C ALA A 141 2.18 18.97 10.50
N GLN A 142 2.44 20.08 11.21
CA GLN A 142 2.30 20.14 12.67
C GLN A 142 3.21 19.15 13.44
N GLY A 143 4.28 18.66 12.82
CA GLY A 143 5.19 17.68 13.42
C GLY A 143 4.61 16.26 13.49
N LEU A 144 3.51 16.00 12.78
CA LEU A 144 2.87 14.69 12.75
C LEU A 144 3.73 13.65 12.03
N SER A 145 3.64 12.41 12.49
CA SER A 145 4.15 11.28 11.72
C SER A 145 3.30 11.11 10.43
N PRO A 146 3.81 10.48 9.36
CA PRO A 146 3.01 10.18 8.17
C PRO A 146 1.71 9.44 8.49
N ARG A 147 1.75 8.51 9.47
CA ARG A 147 0.58 7.78 9.96
C ARG A 147 -0.46 8.74 10.53
N ASP A 148 -0.04 9.68 11.38
CA ASP A 148 -0.95 10.64 12.02
C ASP A 148 -1.42 11.73 11.07
N GLU A 149 -0.61 12.10 10.08
CA GLU A 149 -1.03 13.00 9.00
C GLU A 149 -2.12 12.35 8.14
N PHE A 150 -2.00 11.06 7.83
CA PHE A 150 -3.07 10.29 7.17
C PHE A 150 -4.33 10.22 8.03
N ARG A 151 -4.23 9.88 9.32
CA ARG A 151 -5.40 9.82 10.22
C ARG A 151 -6.08 11.17 10.37
N SER A 152 -5.29 12.25 10.43
CA SER A 152 -5.81 13.63 10.43
C SER A 152 -6.54 13.96 9.14
N MET A 153 -6.07 13.45 8.00
CA MET A 153 -6.75 13.58 6.72
C MET A 153 -8.10 12.87 6.72
N VAL A 154 -8.14 11.59 7.12
CA VAL A 154 -9.40 10.84 7.20
C VAL A 154 -10.41 11.55 8.09
N ARG A 155 -10.01 11.94 9.31
CA ARG A 155 -10.87 12.70 10.24
C ARG A 155 -11.43 13.99 9.64
N ALA A 156 -10.60 14.75 8.92
CA ALA A 156 -11.04 15.99 8.28
C ALA A 156 -12.00 15.75 7.11
N LEU A 157 -11.79 14.68 6.33
CA LEU A 157 -12.69 14.28 5.24
C LEU A 157 -14.03 13.78 5.79
N HIS A 158 -14.03 12.99 6.86
CA HIS A 158 -15.25 12.55 7.54
C HIS A 158 -16.08 13.72 8.09
N GLN A 159 -15.43 14.70 8.73
CA GLN A 159 -16.09 15.94 9.16
C GLN A 159 -16.69 16.74 7.99
N ALA A 160 -16.14 16.58 6.79
CA ALA A 160 -16.67 17.16 5.57
C ALA A 160 -17.79 16.31 4.92
N GLY A 161 -18.09 15.12 5.45
CA GLY A 161 -19.05 14.16 4.90
C GLY A 161 -18.50 13.36 3.71
N LEU A 162 -17.18 13.21 3.61
CA LEU A 162 -16.50 12.50 2.53
C LEU A 162 -15.88 11.20 3.03
N GLU A 163 -16.20 10.10 2.36
CA GLU A 163 -15.60 8.79 2.62
C GLU A 163 -14.19 8.70 2.02
N VAL A 164 -13.37 7.80 2.56
CA VAL A 164 -12.03 7.47 2.09
C VAL A 164 -11.98 6.01 1.69
N ILE A 165 -11.81 5.77 0.40
CA ILE A 165 -11.62 4.45 -0.20
C ILE A 165 -10.16 4.31 -0.61
N LEU A 166 -9.51 3.21 -0.24
CA LEU A 166 -8.12 2.95 -0.61
C LEU A 166 -8.01 1.96 -1.75
N ASP A 167 -7.24 2.33 -2.78
CA ASP A 167 -6.71 1.37 -3.73
C ASP A 167 -5.61 0.53 -3.06
N VAL A 168 -5.82 -0.78 -2.98
CA VAL A 168 -4.97 -1.71 -2.24
C VAL A 168 -4.40 -2.80 -3.12
N VAL A 169 -3.09 -3.02 -2.97
CA VAL A 169 -2.33 -4.04 -3.68
C VAL A 169 -1.97 -5.17 -2.72
N TYR A 170 -2.73 -6.26 -2.79
CA TYR A 170 -2.46 -7.50 -2.04
C TYR A 170 -2.05 -8.67 -2.95
N ASN A 171 -2.00 -8.45 -4.26
CA ASN A 171 -1.78 -9.51 -5.24
C ASN A 171 -0.29 -9.79 -5.51
N HIS A 172 0.60 -8.81 -5.30
CA HIS A 172 2.06 -8.93 -5.45
C HIS A 172 2.79 -8.01 -4.46
N THR A 173 4.12 -8.12 -4.39
CA THR A 173 4.99 -7.27 -3.56
C THR A 173 6.15 -6.68 -4.36
N ALA A 174 6.83 -5.69 -3.77
CA ALA A 174 8.05 -5.08 -4.29
C ALA A 174 9.29 -5.99 -4.38
N GLU A 175 9.19 -7.26 -3.94
CA GLU A 175 10.31 -8.22 -4.04
C GLU A 175 10.43 -8.85 -5.43
N VAL A 176 9.49 -8.58 -6.35
CA VAL A 176 9.51 -9.04 -7.76
C VAL A 176 9.71 -10.57 -7.84
N ASP A 177 10.34 -11.09 -8.89
CA ASP A 177 10.59 -12.52 -9.09
C ASP A 177 11.92 -12.97 -8.47
N HIS A 178 12.37 -14.17 -8.81
CA HIS A 178 13.65 -14.75 -8.35
C HIS A 178 14.89 -13.87 -8.56
N THR A 179 14.85 -12.89 -9.47
CA THR A 179 15.95 -11.94 -9.73
C THR A 179 15.85 -10.68 -8.87
N GLY A 180 14.69 -10.45 -8.24
CA GLY A 180 14.43 -9.33 -7.36
C GLY A 180 15.11 -9.43 -5.98
N PRO A 181 14.97 -8.38 -5.16
CA PRO A 181 15.67 -8.29 -3.89
C PRO A 181 15.05 -9.18 -2.80
N THR A 182 15.81 -9.42 -1.73
CA THR A 182 15.32 -10.05 -0.49
C THR A 182 15.21 -8.99 0.60
N LEU A 183 13.99 -8.59 0.94
CA LEU A 183 13.69 -7.43 1.80
C LEU A 183 12.84 -7.78 3.02
N SER A 184 11.85 -8.64 2.86
CA SER A 184 10.88 -8.97 3.88
C SER A 184 10.38 -10.41 3.70
N PHE A 185 9.26 -10.61 3.00
CA PHE A 185 8.55 -11.88 2.93
C PHE A 185 9.41 -13.03 2.39
N ARG A 186 10.22 -12.75 1.37
CA ARG A 186 11.15 -13.72 0.77
C ARG A 186 12.15 -14.27 1.80
N GLY A 187 12.72 -13.38 2.61
CA GLY A 187 13.70 -13.76 3.64
C GLY A 187 13.05 -14.36 4.88
N LEU A 188 11.78 -14.07 5.14
CA LEU A 188 11.05 -14.58 6.29
C LEU A 188 10.53 -16.00 6.07
N ASP A 189 9.77 -16.22 5.00
CA ASP A 189 9.28 -17.55 4.59
C ASP A 189 8.76 -17.53 3.14
N ASN A 190 9.67 -17.66 2.18
CA ASN A 190 9.35 -17.56 0.76
C ASN A 190 8.21 -18.48 0.29
N ALA A 191 8.20 -19.74 0.73
CA ALA A 191 7.25 -20.75 0.28
C ALA A 191 5.84 -20.54 0.85
N SER A 192 5.75 -19.94 2.04
CA SER A 192 4.47 -19.54 2.60
C SER A 192 3.91 -18.30 1.92
N TYR A 193 4.72 -17.25 1.74
CA TYR A 193 4.26 -15.95 1.28
C TYR A 193 3.97 -15.86 -0.22
N TYR A 194 4.65 -16.64 -1.06
CA TYR A 194 4.52 -16.57 -2.51
C TYR A 194 4.02 -17.86 -3.13
N VAL A 195 3.29 -17.74 -4.24
CA VAL A 195 2.95 -18.88 -5.07
C VAL A 195 4.18 -19.27 -5.89
N LEU A 196 4.78 -20.40 -5.56
CA LEU A 196 5.93 -20.94 -6.29
C LEU A 196 5.48 -21.84 -7.44
N SER A 197 6.32 -21.91 -8.47
CA SER A 197 6.10 -22.83 -9.59
C SER A 197 6.48 -24.28 -9.21
N ASN A 198 6.38 -25.22 -10.16
CA ASN A 198 6.90 -26.58 -9.97
C ASN A 198 8.41 -26.59 -9.64
N ASP A 199 9.16 -25.59 -10.14
CA ASP A 199 10.50 -25.28 -9.65
C ASP A 199 10.36 -24.30 -8.46
N PRO A 200 10.71 -24.71 -7.22
CA PRO A 200 10.57 -23.87 -6.03
C PRO A 200 11.52 -22.66 -6.01
N SER A 201 12.48 -22.57 -6.94
CA SER A 201 13.31 -21.38 -7.15
C SER A 201 12.65 -20.31 -8.01
N ARG A 202 11.43 -20.56 -8.50
CA ARG A 202 10.68 -19.70 -9.42
C ARG A 202 9.26 -19.43 -8.90
N TYR A 203 8.67 -18.34 -9.38
CA TYR A 203 7.41 -17.79 -8.90
C TYR A 203 6.33 -17.89 -9.99
N GLU A 204 5.11 -18.16 -9.59
CA GLU A 204 3.94 -17.97 -10.44
C GLU A 204 3.60 -16.47 -10.51
N ASN A 205 3.56 -15.91 -11.72
CA ASN A 205 3.40 -14.48 -11.94
C ASN A 205 2.03 -14.14 -12.54
N TYR A 206 0.96 -14.34 -11.77
CA TYR A 206 -0.40 -14.00 -12.21
C TYR A 206 -0.68 -12.50 -12.20
N SER A 207 0.11 -11.72 -11.46
CA SER A 207 0.02 -10.25 -11.40
C SER A 207 0.67 -9.56 -12.60
N GLY A 208 1.64 -10.22 -13.24
CA GLY A 208 2.55 -9.57 -14.20
C GLY A 208 3.72 -8.82 -13.55
N CYS A 209 3.77 -8.73 -12.22
CA CYS A 209 4.77 -7.95 -11.47
C CYS A 209 5.93 -8.79 -10.90
N GLY A 210 6.03 -10.07 -11.28
CA GLY A 210 7.14 -10.96 -10.95
C GLY A 210 6.81 -12.02 -9.89
N ASN A 211 5.89 -11.70 -8.97
CA ASN A 211 5.40 -12.65 -7.96
C ASN A 211 3.89 -12.58 -7.78
N THR A 212 3.36 -13.58 -7.09
CA THR A 212 1.98 -13.58 -6.60
C THR A 212 1.97 -13.92 -5.11
N VAL A 213 1.29 -13.10 -4.31
CA VAL A 213 1.09 -13.37 -2.88
C VAL A 213 0.16 -14.57 -2.69
N ASN A 214 0.55 -15.51 -1.84
CA ASN A 214 -0.17 -16.76 -1.62
C ASN A 214 -1.29 -16.64 -0.58
N VAL A 215 -2.38 -15.96 -0.94
CA VAL A 215 -3.57 -15.82 -0.07
C VAL A 215 -4.34 -17.12 0.18
N LYS A 216 -3.87 -18.26 -0.36
CA LYS A 216 -4.37 -19.60 0.02
C LYS A 216 -3.74 -20.08 1.33
N HIS A 217 -2.54 -19.61 1.64
CA HIS A 217 -1.86 -19.97 2.87
C HIS A 217 -2.54 -19.27 4.07
N PRO A 218 -2.99 -20.00 5.11
CA PRO A 218 -3.81 -19.42 6.18
C PRO A 218 -3.18 -18.22 6.88
N ARG A 219 -1.85 -18.22 7.07
CA ARG A 219 -1.15 -17.08 7.71
C ARG A 219 -0.98 -15.87 6.80
N VAL A 220 -0.93 -16.08 5.49
CA VAL A 220 -0.87 -14.98 4.52
C VAL A 220 -2.25 -14.37 4.34
N LEU A 221 -3.29 -15.21 4.26
CA LEU A 221 -4.66 -14.74 4.31
C LEU A 221 -4.92 -13.95 5.59
N GLN A 222 -4.51 -14.46 6.75
CA GLN A 222 -4.61 -13.75 8.02
C GLN A 222 -3.90 -12.39 7.95
N LEU A 223 -2.66 -12.32 7.44
CA LEU A 223 -1.93 -11.05 7.28
C LEU A 223 -2.73 -10.02 6.46
N VAL A 224 -3.30 -10.44 5.33
CA VAL A 224 -4.11 -9.56 4.46
C VAL A 224 -5.39 -9.11 5.18
N MET A 225 -6.09 -10.03 5.85
CA MET A 225 -7.30 -9.71 6.62
C MET A 225 -7.01 -8.81 7.83
N ASP A 226 -5.88 -9.02 8.50
CA ASP A 226 -5.41 -8.17 9.60
C ASP A 226 -5.06 -6.77 9.07
N SER A 227 -4.48 -6.66 7.87
CA SER A 227 -4.21 -5.38 7.20
C SER A 227 -5.51 -4.65 6.86
N LEU A 228 -6.47 -5.32 6.22
CA LEU A 228 -7.78 -4.72 5.94
C LEU A 228 -8.47 -4.23 7.22
N ARG A 229 -8.48 -5.05 8.27
CA ARG A 229 -9.03 -4.66 9.58
C ARG A 229 -8.28 -3.49 10.18
N TYR A 230 -6.95 -3.46 10.12
CA TYR A 230 -6.14 -2.33 10.59
C TYR A 230 -6.53 -1.02 9.90
N TRP A 231 -6.67 -1.03 8.57
CA TRP A 231 -7.06 0.18 7.84
C TRP A 231 -8.47 0.65 8.20
N VAL A 232 -9.41 -0.25 8.47
CA VAL A 232 -10.75 0.12 8.93
C VAL A 232 -10.75 0.60 10.38
N THR A 233 -10.20 -0.18 11.32
CA THR A 233 -10.37 0.07 12.76
C THR A 233 -9.38 1.08 13.31
N GLU A 234 -8.15 1.12 12.80
CA GLU A 234 -7.09 1.99 13.32
C GLU A 234 -6.89 3.26 12.48
N MET A 235 -7.26 3.19 11.20
CA MET A 235 -7.06 4.28 10.23
C MET A 235 -8.38 4.84 9.68
N HIS A 236 -9.53 4.28 10.08
CA HIS A 236 -10.90 4.72 9.76
C HIS A 236 -11.20 4.80 8.26
N VAL A 237 -10.59 3.93 7.46
CA VAL A 237 -10.90 3.81 6.02
C VAL A 237 -12.28 3.18 5.84
N ASP A 238 -13.10 3.75 4.95
CA ASP A 238 -14.49 3.33 4.72
C ASP A 238 -14.63 2.16 3.74
N GLY A 239 -13.60 1.90 2.94
CA GLY A 239 -13.61 0.77 2.01
C GLY A 239 -12.36 0.64 1.16
N PHE A 240 -12.38 -0.35 0.28
CA PHE A 240 -11.21 -0.74 -0.52
C PHE A 240 -11.58 -0.98 -1.98
N ARG A 241 -10.71 -0.53 -2.88
CA ARG A 241 -10.66 -0.93 -4.28
C ARG A 241 -9.48 -1.89 -4.44
N PHE A 242 -9.75 -3.14 -4.77
CA PHE A 242 -8.71 -4.16 -4.87
C PHE A 242 -8.07 -4.19 -6.26
N ASP A 243 -6.77 -3.89 -6.31
CA ASP A 243 -5.98 -4.06 -7.52
C ASP A 243 -5.85 -5.54 -7.91
N LEU A 244 -6.03 -5.82 -9.21
CA LEU A 244 -6.00 -7.17 -9.79
C LEU A 244 -6.76 -8.21 -8.95
N ALA A 245 -7.97 -7.85 -8.49
CA ALA A 245 -8.77 -8.65 -7.55
C ALA A 245 -8.97 -10.12 -7.97
N SER A 246 -8.97 -10.43 -9.27
CA SER A 246 -9.07 -11.79 -9.79
C SER A 246 -7.92 -12.70 -9.35
N VAL A 247 -6.73 -12.15 -9.08
CA VAL A 247 -5.58 -12.89 -8.57
C VAL A 247 -5.85 -13.40 -7.15
N LEU A 248 -6.53 -12.60 -6.32
CA LEU A 248 -6.90 -12.96 -4.94
C LEU A 248 -7.94 -14.09 -4.90
N GLY A 249 -8.72 -14.25 -5.98
CA GLY A 249 -9.68 -15.34 -6.17
C GLY A 249 -9.10 -16.61 -6.79
N ARG A 250 -7.80 -16.67 -7.05
CA ARG A 250 -7.21 -17.75 -7.84
C ARG A 250 -6.99 -19.00 -7.00
N THR A 251 -7.54 -20.12 -7.46
CA THR A 251 -7.40 -21.47 -6.88
C THR A 251 -6.45 -22.33 -7.73
N ALA A 252 -6.32 -23.63 -7.45
CA ALA A 252 -5.59 -24.54 -8.35
C ALA A 252 -6.37 -24.80 -9.65
N GLN A 253 -7.68 -24.59 -9.66
CA GLN A 253 -8.59 -24.82 -10.78
C GLN A 253 -8.92 -23.52 -11.55
N GLY A 254 -8.22 -22.42 -11.27
CA GLY A 254 -8.52 -21.09 -11.81
C GLY A 254 -9.28 -20.21 -10.84
N PHE A 255 -9.92 -19.15 -11.34
CA PHE A 255 -10.67 -18.20 -10.50
C PHE A 255 -11.89 -18.86 -9.85
N SER A 256 -12.12 -18.57 -8.57
CA SER A 256 -13.38 -18.88 -7.90
C SER A 256 -13.88 -17.70 -7.09
N ALA A 257 -15.16 -17.35 -7.26
CA ALA A 257 -15.83 -16.36 -6.42
C ALA A 257 -16.00 -16.84 -4.95
N SER A 258 -15.87 -18.14 -4.69
CA SER A 258 -15.90 -18.74 -3.35
C SER A 258 -14.49 -18.99 -2.77
N ALA A 259 -13.44 -18.43 -3.39
CA ALA A 259 -12.08 -18.56 -2.88
C ALA A 259 -11.97 -18.03 -1.44
N ALA A 260 -11.00 -18.57 -0.69
CA ALA A 260 -10.82 -18.29 0.74
C ALA A 260 -10.74 -16.79 1.05
N PHE A 261 -10.12 -16.00 0.19
CA PHE A 261 -10.07 -14.54 0.33
C PHE A 261 -11.47 -13.90 0.31
N PHE A 262 -12.27 -14.14 -0.74
CA PHE A 262 -13.62 -13.56 -0.81
C PHE A 262 -14.55 -14.11 0.28
N ALA A 263 -14.41 -15.39 0.63
CA ALA A 263 -15.15 -15.97 1.75
C ALA A 263 -14.78 -15.34 3.10
N ALA A 264 -13.54 -14.87 3.27
CA ALA A 264 -13.10 -14.16 4.47
C ALA A 264 -13.54 -12.70 4.49
N VAL A 265 -13.56 -12.02 3.33
CA VAL A 265 -14.05 -10.64 3.20
C VAL A 265 -15.56 -10.54 3.41
N ALA A 266 -16.32 -11.58 3.07
CA ALA A 266 -17.77 -11.62 3.22
C ALA A 266 -18.27 -11.95 4.65
N GLN A 267 -17.38 -12.17 5.62
CA GLN A 267 -17.70 -12.43 7.03
C GLN A 267 -17.76 -11.14 7.83
#